data_AF-A0A3R7DRZ2-F1
#
_entry.id   AF-A0A3R7DRZ2-F1
#
_cell.length_a   1.000
_cell.length_b   1.000
_cell.length_c   1.000
_cell.angle_alpha   90.00
_cell.angle_beta   90.00
_cell.angle_gamma   90.00
#
_symmetry.space_group_name_H-M   'P 1'
#
loop_
_entity.id
_entity.type
_entity.pdbx_description
1 polymer ?
#
loop_
_entity_poly.entity_id
_entity_poly.type
_entity_poly.pdbx_seq_one_letter_code
_entity_poly.pdbx_strand_id
1 'polypeptide(L)'
;MGRFLPENGFRRFLECEAERNPLRIEGRIDKDEVFREAAILAKRMIEKDVALIMRFWGDKDYQMIAFMLKKYGLEFKGIIYTEELIRELLRILGAKVEVEEDLLKS
;
A
#
# COMPACT_ATOMS: atom_id res chain seq x y z
N MET A 1 7.52 22.49 -27.81
CA MET A 1 8.53 21.54 -27.31
C MET A 1 8.05 20.96 -25.98
N GLY A 2 7.53 19.73 -25.99
CA GLY A 2 7.11 19.05 -24.78
C GLY A 2 8.32 18.69 -23.93
N ARG A 3 8.26 18.98 -22.64
CA ARG A 3 9.33 18.65 -21.68
C ARG A 3 9.45 17.12 -21.60
N PHE A 4 10.54 16.58 -22.12
CA PHE A 4 10.99 15.22 -21.80
C PHE A 4 11.35 15.21 -20.30
N LEU A 5 10.44 14.70 -19.48
CA LEU A 5 10.78 14.30 -18.11
C LEU A 5 11.75 13.11 -18.21
N PRO A 6 12.81 13.06 -17.37
CA PRO A 6 13.77 11.97 -17.39
C PRO A 6 13.05 10.62 -17.18
N GLU A 7 13.56 9.57 -17.81
CA GLU A 7 13.08 8.19 -17.62
C GLU A 7 13.40 7.75 -16.18
N ASN A 8 12.50 8.08 -15.24
CA ASN A 8 12.63 7.63 -13.86
C ASN A 8 12.41 6.12 -13.86
N GLY A 9 13.25 5.35 -13.14
CA GLY A 9 13.08 3.89 -13.01
C GLY A 9 11.69 3.48 -12.52
N PHE A 10 11.00 4.37 -11.79
CA PHE A 10 9.60 4.20 -11.42
C PHE A 10 8.65 4.16 -12.62
N ARG A 11 8.87 5.00 -13.64
CA ARG A 11 8.05 4.99 -14.86
C ARG A 11 8.20 3.66 -15.60
N ARG A 12 9.43 3.17 -15.77
CA ARG A 12 9.69 1.84 -16.33
C ARG A 12 9.08 0.73 -15.47
N PHE A 13 9.10 0.87 -14.15
CA PHE A 13 8.44 -0.08 -13.25
C PHE A 13 6.92 -0.08 -13.46
N LEU A 14 6.28 1.09 -13.52
CA LEU A 14 4.85 1.21 -13.79
C LEU A 14 4.49 0.69 -15.19
N GLU A 15 5.32 0.96 -16.20
CA GLU A 15 5.16 0.45 -17.56
C GLU A 15 5.32 -1.07 -17.60
N CYS A 16 6.34 -1.65 -16.95
CA CYS A 16 6.50 -3.10 -16.84
C CYS A 16 5.36 -3.78 -16.07
N GLU A 17 4.88 -3.20 -14.96
CA GLU A 17 3.74 -3.75 -14.23
C GLU A 17 2.46 -3.66 -15.08
N ALA A 18 2.27 -2.56 -15.82
CA ALA A 18 1.17 -2.40 -16.77
C ALA A 18 1.28 -3.35 -17.98
N GLU A 19 2.47 -3.69 -18.45
CA GLU A 19 2.67 -4.67 -19.52
C GLU A 19 2.41 -6.11 -19.03
N ARG A 20 2.78 -6.42 -17.80
CA ARG A 20 2.58 -7.75 -17.19
C ARG A 20 1.13 -8.00 -16.79
N ASN A 21 0.45 -6.96 -16.32
CA ASN A 21 -0.98 -6.96 -16.03
C ASN A 21 -1.58 -5.70 -16.67
N PRO A 22 -2.10 -5.77 -17.92
CA PRO A 22 -2.71 -4.64 -18.59
C PRO A 22 -3.74 -4.02 -17.67
N LEU A 23 -3.46 -2.78 -17.25
CA LEU A 23 -4.25 -2.01 -16.30
C LEU A 23 -5.73 -2.10 -16.70
N ARG A 24 -6.47 -3.00 -16.07
CA ARG A 24 -7.93 -2.96 -16.06
C ARG A 24 -8.32 -1.73 -15.27
N ILE A 25 -8.26 -0.57 -15.92
CA ILE A 25 -8.94 0.63 -15.48
C ILE A 25 -10.43 0.41 -15.75
N GLU A 26 -11.04 -0.50 -14.99
CA GLU A 26 -12.48 -0.52 -14.78
C GLU A 26 -12.67 -0.17 -13.32
N GLY A 27 -13.34 0.96 -13.07
CA GLY A 27 -13.42 1.64 -11.78
C GLY A 27 -14.25 0.90 -10.73
N ARG A 28 -13.81 -0.28 -10.33
CA ARG A 28 -14.27 -0.97 -9.13
C ARG A 28 -13.06 -1.54 -8.42
N ILE A 29 -12.61 -0.81 -7.41
CA ILE A 29 -11.73 -1.38 -6.40
C ILE A 29 -12.55 -2.48 -5.71
N ASP A 30 -12.05 -3.71 -5.73
CA ASP A 30 -12.62 -4.79 -4.94
C ASP A 30 -12.30 -4.51 -3.46
N LYS A 31 -13.29 -3.99 -2.74
CA LYS A 31 -13.14 -3.63 -1.32
C LYS A 31 -12.86 -4.84 -0.44
N ASP A 32 -13.36 -6.02 -0.82
CA ASP A 32 -13.14 -7.25 -0.05
C ASP A 32 -11.71 -7.75 -0.25
N GLU A 33 -11.15 -7.57 -1.43
CA GLU A 33 -9.73 -7.80 -1.70
C GLU A 33 -8.84 -6.85 -0.89
N VAL A 34 -9.11 -5.54 -0.95
CA VAL A 34 -8.38 -4.52 -0.17
C VAL A 34 -8.41 -4.85 1.32
N PHE A 35 -9.59 -5.17 1.87
CA PHE A 35 -9.73 -5.51 3.28
C PHE A 35 -8.94 -6.77 3.67
N ARG A 36 -9.02 -7.82 2.84
CA ARG A 36 -8.27 -9.07 3.09
C ARG A 36 -6.76 -8.83 3.09
N GLU A 37 -6.27 -8.09 2.11
CA GLU A 37 -4.83 -7.76 2.03
C GLU A 37 -4.39 -6.87 3.19
N ALA A 38 -5.17 -5.84 3.55
CA ALA A 38 -4.90 -4.99 4.70
C ALA A 38 -4.83 -5.79 6.01
N ALA A 39 -5.74 -6.75 6.20
CA ALA A 39 -5.74 -7.64 7.37
C ALA A 39 -4.51 -8.56 7.40
N ILE A 40 -4.09 -9.09 6.25
CA ILE A 40 -2.85 -9.89 6.13
C ILE A 40 -1.63 -9.04 6.51
N LEU A 41 -1.56 -7.80 6.00
CA LEU A 41 -0.50 -6.86 6.35
C LEU A 41 -0.50 -6.55 7.84
N ALA A 42 -1.64 -6.17 8.42
CA ALA A 42 -1.76 -5.83 9.84
C ALA A 42 -1.43 -7.02 10.78
N LYS A 43 -1.52 -8.25 10.28
CA LYS A 43 -1.14 -9.47 11.03
C LYS A 43 0.34 -9.79 10.91
N ARG A 44 0.96 -9.53 9.76
CA ARG A 44 2.32 -9.97 9.44
C ARG A 44 3.38 -8.88 9.57
N MET A 45 2.98 -7.61 9.43
CA MET A 45 3.90 -6.49 9.49
C MET A 45 4.46 -6.31 10.89
N ILE A 46 5.77 -6.17 10.95
CA ILE A 46 6.46 -5.76 12.16
C ILE A 46 6.38 -4.23 12.33
N GLU A 47 6.47 -3.75 13.56
CA GLU A 47 6.35 -2.32 13.90
C GLU A 47 7.29 -1.42 13.07
N LYS A 48 8.53 -1.89 12.85
CA LYS A 48 9.51 -1.17 12.02
C LYS A 48 9.03 -0.94 10.59
N ASP A 49 8.36 -1.93 10.00
CA ASP A 49 7.88 -1.84 8.63
C ASP A 49 6.61 -0.98 8.53
N VAL A 50 5.78 -0.99 9.58
CA VAL A 50 4.65 -0.06 9.73
C VAL A 50 5.16 1.38 9.75
N ALA A 51 6.17 1.68 10.58
CA ALA A 51 6.75 3.02 10.67
C ALA A 51 7.33 3.49 9.33
N LEU A 52 7.99 2.59 8.59
CA LEU A 52 8.50 2.89 7.25
C LEU A 52 7.37 3.19 6.26
N ILE A 53 6.30 2.39 6.26
CA ILE A 53 5.14 2.65 5.40
C ILE A 53 4.48 3.98 5.74
N MET A 54 4.32 4.32 7.01
CA MET A 54 3.75 5.62 7.42
C MET A 54 4.60 6.78 6.93
N ARG A 55 5.93 6.66 7.01
CA ARG A 55 6.85 7.66 6.48
C ARG A 55 6.71 7.81 4.95
N PHE A 56 6.79 6.71 4.21
CA PHE A 56 6.65 6.74 2.74
C PHE A 56 5.27 7.22 2.30
N TRP A 57 4.22 6.93 3.07
CA TRP A 57 2.87 7.44 2.84
C TRP A 57 2.78 8.95 3.00
N GLY A 58 3.42 9.52 4.03
CA GLY A 58 3.54 10.97 4.22
C GLY A 58 4.29 11.65 3.08
N ASP A 59 5.37 11.03 2.62
CA ASP A 59 6.20 11.53 1.50
C ASP A 59 5.58 11.24 0.11
N LYS A 60 4.45 10.52 0.06
CA LYS A 60 3.81 10.03 -1.18
C LYS A 60 4.77 9.23 -2.08
N ASP A 61 5.71 8.50 -1.47
CA ASP A 61 6.66 7.65 -2.17
C ASP A 61 6.06 6.26 -2.47
N TYR A 62 5.22 6.21 -3.51
CA TYR A 62 4.56 4.98 -3.95
C TYR A 62 5.53 3.91 -4.42
N GLN A 63 6.74 4.27 -4.85
CA GLN A 63 7.76 3.29 -5.23
C GLN A 63 8.21 2.50 -4.02
N MET A 64 8.53 3.19 -2.92
CA MET A 64 8.97 2.54 -1.69
C MET A 64 7.82 1.80 -1.01
N ILE A 65 6.59 2.32 -1.09
CA ILE A 65 5.41 1.59 -0.63
C ILE A 65 5.24 0.28 -1.41
N ALA A 66 5.26 0.30 -2.74
CA ALA A 66 5.14 -0.89 -3.56
C ALA A 66 6.25 -1.91 -3.25
N PHE A 67 7.49 -1.44 -3.08
CA PHE A 67 8.62 -2.28 -2.69
C PHE A 67 8.40 -2.95 -1.32
N MET A 68 7.85 -2.22 -0.35
CA MET A 68 7.52 -2.76 0.96
C MET A 68 6.38 -3.79 0.88
N LEU A 69 5.30 -3.50 0.15
CA LEU A 69 4.18 -4.42 -0.05
C LEU A 69 4.62 -5.75 -0.68
N LYS A 70 5.57 -5.70 -1.62
CA LYS A 70 6.15 -6.89 -2.25
C LYS A 70 6.82 -7.84 -1.25
N LYS A 71 7.45 -7.33 -0.19
CA LYS A 71 8.05 -8.17 0.88
C LYS A 71 7.01 -9.05 1.58
N TYR A 72 5.76 -8.59 1.59
CA TYR A 72 4.63 -9.30 2.18
C TYR A 72 3.86 -10.17 1.17
N GLY A 73 4.32 -10.21 -0.09
CA GLY A 73 3.72 -10.99 -1.16
C GLY A 73 2.57 -10.28 -1.87
N LEU A 74 2.44 -8.96 -1.72
CA LEU A 74 1.42 -8.18 -2.41
C LEU A 74 1.98 -7.55 -3.68
N GLU A 75 1.24 -7.66 -4.78
CA GLU A 75 1.56 -7.03 -6.06
C GLU A 75 1.05 -5.58 -6.12
N PHE A 76 1.73 -4.74 -6.91
CA PHE A 76 1.30 -3.36 -7.08
C PHE A 76 0.17 -3.29 -8.11
N LYS A 77 -1.03 -2.93 -7.64
CA LYS A 77 -2.25 -2.85 -8.48
C LYS A 77 -2.63 -1.43 -8.88
N GLY A 78 -1.71 -0.49 -8.76
CA GLY A 78 -1.93 0.93 -9.05
C GLY A 78 -2.08 1.81 -7.82
N ILE A 79 -2.00 3.12 -8.05
CA ILE A 79 -1.98 4.15 -7.00
C ILE A 79 -3.27 4.12 -6.18
N ILE A 80 -4.42 4.14 -6.84
CA ILE A 80 -5.74 4.19 -6.18
C ILE A 80 -5.94 2.98 -5.26
N TYR A 81 -5.63 1.78 -5.74
CA TYR A 81 -5.70 0.56 -4.91
C TYR A 81 -4.77 0.66 -3.70
N THR A 82 -3.52 1.13 -3.92
CA THR A 82 -2.53 1.29 -2.86
C THR A 82 -3.01 2.30 -1.82
N GLU A 83 -3.65 3.40 -2.22
CA GLU A 83 -4.19 4.38 -1.27
C GLU A 83 -5.27 3.77 -0.37
N GLU A 84 -6.23 3.03 -0.94
CA GLU A 84 -7.28 2.37 -0.17
C GLU A 84 -6.70 1.29 0.76
N LEU A 85 -5.73 0.50 0.27
CA LEU A 85 -5.03 -0.50 1.07
C LEU A 85 -4.32 0.10 2.29
N ILE A 86 -3.59 1.20 2.10
CA ILE A 86 -2.88 1.86 3.20
C ILE A 86 -3.88 2.50 4.18
N ARG A 87 -4.97 3.12 3.71
CA ARG A 87 -6.03 3.64 4.60
C ARG A 87 -6.63 2.55 5.46
N GLU A 88 -6.94 1.40 4.85
CA GLU A 88 -7.55 0.27 5.56
C GLU A 88 -6.58 -0.38 6.55
N LEU A 89 -5.29 -0.52 6.16
CA LEU A 89 -4.22 -0.97 7.05
C LEU A 89 -4.13 -0.08 8.30
N LEU A 90 -4.09 1.24 8.12
CA LEU A 90 -4.02 2.18 9.23
C LEU A 90 -5.26 2.14 10.11
N ARG A 91 -6.44 1.91 9.54
CA ARG A 91 -7.68 1.71 10.29
C ARG A 91 -7.60 0.48 11.21
N ILE A 92 -7.14 -0.65 10.67
CA ILE A 92 -6.99 -1.89 11.44
C ILE A 92 -5.93 -1.72 12.55
N LEU A 93 -4.81 -1.06 12.25
CA LEU A 93 -3.76 -0.81 13.23
C LEU A 93 -4.23 0.17 14.33
N GLY A 94 -4.95 1.23 13.98
CA GLY A 94 -5.54 2.16 14.96
C GLY A 94 -6.54 1.47 15.87
N ALA A 95 -7.41 0.62 15.32
CA ALA A 95 -8.36 -0.16 16.12
C ALA A 95 -7.69 -1.16 17.08
N LYS A 96 -6.52 -1.71 16.73
CA LYS A 96 -5.75 -2.58 17.64
C LYS A 96 -5.22 -1.81 18.86
N VAL A 97 -4.74 -0.58 18.65
CA VAL A 97 -4.21 0.26 19.74
C VAL A 97 -5.28 0.58 20.76
N GLU A 98 -6.51 0.89 20.32
CA GLU A 98 -7.63 1.18 21.23
C GLU A 98 -8.03 -0.06 22.06
N VAL A 99 -8.05 -1.26 21.45
CA VAL A 99 -8.42 -2.50 22.15
C VAL A 99 -7.37 -2.93 23.18
N GLU A 100 -6.08 -2.75 22.90
CA GLU A 100 -5.01 -3.04 23.87
C GLU A 100 -5.05 -2.08 25.07
N GLU A 101 -5.39 -0.80 24.86
CA GLU A 101 -5.53 0.16 25.95
C GLU A 101 -6.72 -0.12 26.88
N ASP A 102 -7.86 -0.60 26.35
CA ASP A 102 -9.03 -0.94 27.15
C ASP A 102 -8.82 -2.22 27.99
N LEU A 103 -8.04 -3.18 27.47
CA LEU A 103 -7.69 -4.41 28.20
C LEU A 103 -6.66 -4.19 29.33
N LEU A 104 -5.86 -3.13 29.24
CA LEU A 104 -4.89 -2.74 30.29
C LEU A 104 -5.52 -1.86 31.39
N LYS A 105 -6.72 -1.32 31.16
CA LYS A 105 -7.47 -0.46 32.11
C LYS A 105 -8.59 -1.19 32.86
N SER A 106 -8.85 -2.47 32.56
CA SER A 106 -9.79 -3.36 33.29
C SER A 106 -9.07 -4.27 34.27
#